data_AF-A0A0C9Z1K1-F1
#
_entry.id   AF-A0A0C9Z1K1-F1
#
_cell.length_a   1.000
_cell.length_b   1.000
_cell.length_c   1.000
_cell.angle_alpha   90.00
_cell.angle_beta   90.00
_cell.angle_gamma   90.00
#
_symmetry.space_group_name_H-M   'P 1'
#
loop_
_entity.id
_entity.type
_entity.pdbx_description
1 polymer ?
#
loop_
_entity_poly.entity_id
_entity_poly.type
_entity_poly.pdbx_seq_one_letter_code
_entity_poly.pdbx_strand_id
1 'polypeptide(L)'
;MSNDYARQPRQDHGDGDPKMIGLWKIGRTIGKGSSGRVRIARHVKTHQLAAVKIVSKSTILNPVNKPSRHTFLNIEREIVIMKLIDHPNILRLYDVWETHSDLYLILEYVEGGELFDYLCNKGPLSTAEALVYFQQIIFA
;
A
#
# COMPACT_ATOMS: atom_id res chain seq x y z
N MET A 1 -30.80 16.02 -29.01
CA MET A 1 -29.39 16.14 -29.44
C MET A 1 -28.53 15.64 -28.29
N SER A 2 -28.08 14.40 -28.42
CA SER A 2 -27.38 13.63 -27.39
C SER A 2 -25.96 14.16 -27.21
N ASN A 3 -25.58 14.47 -25.97
CA ASN A 3 -24.25 14.96 -25.64
C ASN A 3 -23.36 13.76 -25.33
N ASP A 4 -22.68 13.24 -26.36
CA ASP A 4 -21.69 12.16 -26.24
C ASP A 4 -20.43 12.70 -25.56
N TYR A 5 -20.40 12.62 -24.22
CA TYR A 5 -19.16 12.69 -23.46
C TYR A 5 -18.38 11.39 -23.66
N ALA A 6 -17.66 11.30 -24.78
CA ALA A 6 -16.60 10.34 -24.94
C ALA A 6 -15.60 10.52 -23.78
N ARG A 7 -15.58 9.55 -22.84
CA ARG A 7 -14.56 9.49 -21.80
C ARG A 7 -13.21 9.33 -22.48
N GLN A 8 -12.45 10.42 -22.52
CA GLN A 8 -11.04 10.35 -22.90
C GLN A 8 -10.32 9.37 -21.95
N PRO A 9 -9.43 8.51 -22.46
CA PRO A 9 -8.66 7.61 -21.61
C PRO A 9 -7.83 8.45 -20.65
N ARG A 10 -8.05 8.26 -19.34
CA ARG A 10 -7.24 8.88 -18.29
C ARG A 10 -5.79 8.43 -18.50
N GLN A 11 -4.90 9.37 -18.78
CA GLN A 11 -3.47 9.10 -18.92
C GLN A 11 -2.95 8.36 -17.69
N ASP A 12 -2.58 7.09 -17.88
CA ASP A 12 -1.95 6.31 -16.84
C ASP A 12 -0.55 6.88 -16.63
N HIS A 13 -0.32 7.54 -15.48
CA HIS A 13 1.02 7.89 -15.01
C HIS A 13 1.74 6.60 -14.57
N GLY A 14 2.03 5.73 -15.53
CA GLY A 14 2.66 4.44 -15.32
C GLY A 14 3.63 4.14 -16.44
N ASP A 15 4.90 4.54 -16.27
CA ASP A 15 6.05 3.71 -16.67
C ASP A 15 7.43 4.19 -16.12
N GLY A 16 7.46 4.97 -15.03
CA GLY A 16 8.72 5.49 -14.47
C GLY A 16 9.33 4.66 -13.35
N ASP A 17 8.55 3.77 -12.72
CA ASP A 17 9.09 2.93 -11.64
C ASP A 17 10.03 1.87 -12.23
N PRO A 18 11.08 1.50 -11.50
CA PRO A 18 11.95 0.42 -11.93
C PRO A 18 11.19 -0.89 -12.05
N LYS A 19 11.53 -1.68 -13.07
CA LYS A 19 10.95 -3.02 -13.28
C LYS A 19 11.30 -4.01 -12.16
N MET A 20 12.35 -3.70 -11.41
CA MET A 20 12.91 -4.51 -10.33
C MET A 20 13.25 -3.63 -9.14
N ILE A 21 12.97 -4.11 -7.93
CA ILE A 21 13.49 -3.55 -6.68
C ILE A 21 14.11 -4.71 -5.89
N GLY A 22 15.44 -4.71 -5.73
CA GLY A 22 16.16 -5.87 -5.22
C GLY A 22 15.82 -7.14 -6.01
N LEU A 23 15.32 -8.16 -5.30
CA LEU A 23 14.88 -9.44 -5.88
C LEU A 23 13.39 -9.48 -6.26
N TRP A 24 12.69 -8.33 -6.22
CA TRP A 24 11.27 -8.24 -6.50
C TRP A 24 11.01 -7.72 -7.90
N LYS A 25 10.33 -8.52 -8.72
CA LYS A 25 9.82 -8.09 -10.03
C LYS A 25 8.52 -7.33 -9.84
N ILE A 26 8.53 -6.05 -10.17
CA ILE A 26 7.39 -5.15 -10.02
C ILE A 26 6.38 -5.40 -11.15
N GLY A 27 5.12 -5.61 -10.78
CA GLY A 27 3.99 -5.89 -11.67
C GLY A 27 3.04 -4.71 -11.81
N ARG A 28 1.77 -4.99 -12.12
CA ARG A 28 0.74 -3.96 -12.32
C ARG A 28 0.39 -3.24 -11.01
N THR A 29 -0.17 -2.04 -11.15
CA THR A 29 -0.78 -1.31 -10.02
C THR A 29 -2.03 -2.04 -9.54
N ILE A 30 -2.15 -2.22 -8.23
CA ILE A 30 -3.29 -2.85 -7.56
C ILE A 30 -4.05 -1.89 -6.63
N GLY A 31 -3.47 -0.73 -6.31
CA GLY A 31 -4.14 0.33 -5.55
C GLY A 31 -3.52 1.70 -5.81
N LYS A 32 -4.32 2.76 -5.71
CA LYS A 32 -3.88 4.16 -5.78
C LYS A 32 -4.65 4.95 -4.71
N GLY A 33 -3.96 5.73 -3.89
CA GLY A 33 -4.58 6.52 -2.81
C GLY A 33 -3.76 7.74 -2.41
N SER A 34 -4.23 8.47 -1.41
CA SER A 34 -3.57 9.68 -0.89
C SER A 34 -2.16 9.40 -0.37
N SER A 35 -1.93 8.21 0.18
CA SER A 35 -0.62 7.78 0.70
C SER A 35 0.32 7.21 -0.36
N GLY A 36 -0.03 7.27 -1.65
CA GLY A 36 0.80 6.78 -2.75
C GLY A 36 0.14 5.69 -3.60
N ARG A 37 0.95 4.95 -4.35
CA ARG A 37 0.50 3.87 -5.23
C ARG A 37 0.99 2.51 -4.74
N VAL A 38 0.21 1.47 -4.98
CA VAL A 38 0.54 0.09 -4.59
C VAL A 38 0.59 -0.78 -5.84
N ARG A 39 1.69 -1.49 -6.02
CA ARG A 39 1.89 -2.43 -7.14
C ARG A 39 2.07 -3.84 -6.61
N ILE A 40 1.57 -4.84 -7.33
CA ILE A 40 1.90 -6.23 -7.01
C ILE A 40 3.34 -6.50 -7.42
N ALA A 41 4.07 -7.30 -6.66
CA ALA A 41 5.40 -7.78 -7.01
C ALA A 41 5.55 -9.27 -6.74
N ARG A 42 6.55 -9.88 -7.38
CA ARG A 42 6.90 -11.29 -7.19
C ARG A 42 8.39 -11.44 -6.93
N HIS A 43 8.75 -12.13 -5.86
CA HIS A 43 10.14 -12.45 -5.57
C HIS A 43 10.67 -13.44 -6.59
N VAL A 44 11.83 -13.16 -7.18
CA VAL A 44 12.33 -13.94 -8.33
C VAL A 44 12.76 -15.36 -7.97
N LYS A 45 13.15 -15.61 -6.71
CA LYS A 45 13.63 -16.94 -6.26
C LYS A 45 12.54 -17.78 -5.61
N THR A 46 11.76 -17.18 -4.71
CA THR A 46 10.75 -17.88 -3.91
C THR A 46 9.37 -17.86 -4.55
N HIS A 47 9.19 -17.03 -5.60
CA HIS A 47 7.90 -16.76 -6.23
C HIS A 47 6.82 -16.19 -5.31
N GLN A 48 7.19 -15.80 -4.08
CA GLN A 48 6.31 -15.15 -3.12
C GLN A 48 5.76 -13.85 -3.70
N LEU A 49 4.47 -13.58 -3.46
CA LEU A 49 3.82 -12.33 -3.82
C LEU A 49 4.01 -11.28 -2.72
N ALA A 50 4.10 -10.03 -3.13
CA ALA A 50 4.14 -8.87 -2.23
C ALA A 50 3.32 -7.71 -2.79
N ALA A 51 2.84 -6.85 -1.88
CA ALA A 51 2.32 -5.55 -2.21
C ALA A 51 3.43 -4.51 -2.01
N VAL A 52 3.77 -3.75 -3.05
CA VAL A 52 4.81 -2.72 -2.99
C VAL A 52 4.14 -1.37 -2.91
N LYS A 53 4.14 -0.76 -1.71
CA LYS A 53 3.66 0.60 -1.51
C LYS A 53 4.78 1.58 -1.85
N ILE A 54 4.54 2.40 -2.87
CA ILE A 54 5.48 3.39 -3.39
C ILE A 54 5.03 4.76 -2.88
N VAL A 55 5.89 5.40 -2.09
CA VAL A 55 5.65 6.70 -1.47
C VAL A 55 6.67 7.69 -2.02
N SER A 56 6.19 8.74 -2.68
CA SER A 56 7.06 9.80 -3.18
C SER A 56 7.62 10.63 -2.02
N LYS A 57 8.93 10.83 -2.03
CA LYS A 57 9.61 11.75 -1.12
C LYS A 57 9.16 13.18 -1.34
N SER A 58 8.78 13.59 -2.55
CA SER A 58 8.26 14.95 -2.77
C SER A 58 6.94 15.18 -2.04
N THR A 59 6.09 14.16 -1.92
CA THR A 59 4.85 14.23 -1.14
C THR A 59 5.14 14.43 0.35
N ILE A 60 6.22 13.82 0.86
CA ILE A 60 6.69 13.96 2.24
C ILE A 60 7.41 15.31 2.46
N LEU A 61 8.11 15.80 1.43
CA LEU A 61 9.00 16.97 1.46
C LEU A 61 8.36 18.24 0.87
N ASN A 62 7.05 18.26 0.65
CA ASN A 62 6.36 19.35 -0.05
C ASN A 62 6.49 20.70 0.70
N PRO A 63 6.99 21.77 0.06
CA PRO A 63 7.28 23.05 0.73
C PRO A 63 6.04 23.87 1.13
N VAL A 64 4.86 23.59 0.56
CA VAL A 64 3.59 24.29 0.90
C VAL A 64 3.10 23.92 2.30
N ASN A 65 3.40 22.69 2.74
CA ASN A 65 3.22 22.21 4.10
C ASN A 65 4.62 22.02 4.67
N LYS A 66 5.30 23.09 5.12
CA LYS A 66 6.68 23.09 5.68
C LYS A 66 7.08 21.66 6.08
N PRO A 67 7.91 20.96 5.29
CA PRO A 67 8.26 19.59 5.58
C PRO A 67 9.08 19.64 6.86
N SER A 68 8.40 19.45 7.99
CA SER A 68 9.09 19.40 9.25
C SER A 68 9.93 18.14 9.16
N ARG A 69 11.21 18.23 9.52
CA ARG A 69 12.11 17.09 9.76
C ARG A 69 11.38 15.94 10.50
N HIS A 70 10.37 16.32 11.29
CA HIS A 70 9.39 15.48 11.95
C HIS A 70 8.63 14.48 11.04
N THR A 71 8.17 14.86 9.85
CA THR A 71 7.39 13.94 8.97
C THR A 71 8.25 12.79 8.45
N PHE A 72 9.50 13.07 8.07
CA PHE A 72 10.43 12.03 7.63
C PHE A 72 10.82 11.10 8.79
N LEU A 73 11.11 11.68 9.96
CA LEU A 73 11.38 10.93 11.19
C LEU A 73 10.18 10.06 11.62
N ASN A 74 8.95 10.51 11.36
CA ASN A 74 7.75 9.71 11.64
C ASN A 74 7.69 8.48 10.74
N ILE A 75 7.99 8.62 9.43
CA ILE A 75 8.00 7.49 8.48
C ILE A 75 9.12 6.50 8.82
N GLU A 76 10.32 6.98 9.14
CA GLU A 76 11.42 6.09 9.57
C GLU A 76 11.05 5.33 10.85
N ARG A 77 10.45 6.00 11.84
CA ARG A 77 9.97 5.35 13.07
C ARG A 77 8.89 4.32 12.78
N GLU A 78 7.91 4.64 11.94
CA GLU A 78 6.87 3.71 11.52
C GLU A 78 7.47 2.48 10.84
N ILE A 79 8.44 2.67 9.93
CA ILE A 79 9.16 1.56 9.28
C ILE A 79 9.87 0.69 10.32
N VAL A 80 10.58 1.29 11.29
CA VAL A 80 11.27 0.56 12.35
C VAL A 80 10.28 -0.27 13.18
N ILE A 81 9.16 0.34 13.59
CA ILE A 81 8.11 -0.34 14.35
C ILE A 81 7.55 -1.51 13.53
N MET A 82 7.21 -1.30 12.26
CA MET A 82 6.69 -2.34 11.37
C MET A 82 7.68 -3.49 11.15
N LYS A 83 9.00 -3.23 11.11
CA LYS A 83 10.02 -4.28 11.01
C LYS A 83 10.13 -5.14 12.27
N LEU A 84 9.72 -4.62 13.43
CA LEU A 84 9.78 -5.32 14.72
C LEU A 84 8.51 -6.10 15.03
N ILE A 85 7.41 -5.85 14.31
CA ILE A 85 6.13 -6.53 14.53
C ILE A 85 6.06 -7.79 13.66
N ASP A 86 5.72 -8.91 14.29
CA ASP A 86 5.38 -10.16 13.64
C ASP A 86 4.12 -10.73 14.30
N HIS A 87 2.95 -10.42 13.74
CA HIS A 87 1.66 -10.80 14.32
C HIS A 87 0.68 -11.24 13.21
N PRO A 88 -0.09 -12.33 13.37
CA PRO A 88 -0.99 -12.85 12.34
C PRO A 88 -2.08 -11.87 11.86
N ASN A 89 -2.40 -10.83 12.64
CA ASN A 89 -3.39 -9.81 12.29
C ASN A 89 -2.77 -8.45 11.90
N ILE A 90 -1.43 -8.36 11.81
CA ILE A 90 -0.73 -7.17 11.33
C ILE A 90 0.02 -7.52 10.05
N LEU A 91 -0.17 -6.67 9.04
CA LEU A 91 0.50 -6.80 7.76
C LEU A 91 2.03 -6.75 7.92
N ARG A 92 2.72 -7.79 7.48
CA ARG A 92 4.18 -7.85 7.62
C ARG A 92 4.90 -6.95 6.63
N LEU A 93 5.93 -6.25 7.10
CA LEU A 93 6.90 -5.55 6.26
C LEU A 93 8.11 -6.46 6.00
N TYR A 94 8.25 -6.93 4.76
CA TYR A 94 9.37 -7.79 4.36
C TYR A 94 10.65 -7.00 4.20
N ASP A 95 10.59 -5.84 3.53
CA ASP A 95 11.78 -5.04 3.24
C ASP A 95 11.42 -3.60 2.88
N VAL A 96 12.42 -2.71 2.90
CA VAL A 96 12.29 -1.32 2.47
C VAL A 96 13.45 -0.95 1.56
N TRP A 97 13.11 -0.38 0.41
CA TRP A 97 14.07 0.14 -0.55
C TRP A 97 13.86 1.63 -0.76
N GLU A 98 14.96 2.34 -0.94
CA GLU A 98 14.95 3.78 -1.11
C GLU A 98 15.65 4.14 -2.42
N THR A 99 15.04 5.05 -3.17
CA THR A 99 15.64 5.72 -4.33
C THR A 99 15.74 7.21 -4.05
N HIS A 100 16.33 7.98 -4.96
CA HIS A 100 16.40 9.45 -4.80
C HIS A 100 15.02 10.10 -4.67
N SER A 101 13.99 9.57 -5.34
CA SER A 101 12.65 10.14 -5.44
C SER A 101 11.61 9.44 -4.56
N ASP A 102 11.75 8.13 -4.32
CA ASP A 102 10.68 7.32 -3.75
C ASP A 102 11.17 6.30 -2.71
N LEU A 103 10.30 5.99 -1.76
CA LEU A 103 10.40 4.85 -0.85
C LEU A 103 9.50 3.71 -1.35
N TYR A 104 10.02 2.49 -1.29
CA TYR A 104 9.35 1.26 -1.70
C TYR A 104 9.25 0.33 -0.49
N LEU A 105 8.05 0.20 0.06
CA LEU A 105 7.77 -0.69 1.19
C LEU A 105 7.28 -2.02 0.61
N ILE A 106 8.06 -3.08 0.80
CA ILE A 106 7.72 -4.43 0.37
C ILE A 106 6.90 -5.08 1.48
N LEU A 107 5.60 -5.13 1.28
CA LEU A 107 4.63 -5.61 2.27
C LEU A 107 4.08 -6.97 1.86
N GLU A 108 3.59 -7.72 2.84
CA GLU A 108 2.78 -8.91 2.61
C GLU A 108 1.62 -8.60 1.66
N TYR A 109 1.39 -9.50 0.70
CA TYR A 109 0.24 -9.42 -0.18
C TYR A 109 -0.92 -10.21 0.42
N VAL A 110 -2.03 -9.52 0.72
CA VAL A 110 -3.25 -10.13 1.23
C VAL A 110 -4.30 -10.15 0.13
N GLU A 111 -4.82 -11.35 -0.14
CA GLU A 111 -5.97 -11.56 -1.02
C GLU A 111 -7.27 -11.37 -0.23
N GLY A 112 -8.32 -10.83 -0.86
CA GLY A 112 -9.64 -10.63 -0.22
C GLY A 112 -10.11 -9.18 -0.09
N GLY A 113 -9.23 -8.22 -0.37
CA GLY A 113 -9.60 -6.80 -0.39
C GLY A 113 -9.78 -6.19 1.00
N GLU A 114 -10.57 -5.12 1.10
CA GLU A 114 -10.76 -4.36 2.34
C GLU A 114 -12.01 -4.80 3.10
N LEU A 115 -11.94 -4.81 4.43
CA LEU A 115 -13.09 -5.13 5.29
C LEU A 115 -14.27 -4.18 5.05
N PHE A 116 -13.99 -2.91 4.74
CA PHE A 116 -15.02 -1.92 4.42
C PHE A 116 -15.79 -2.29 3.16
N ASP A 117 -15.09 -2.69 2.09
CA ASP A 117 -15.74 -3.14 0.86
C ASP A 117 -16.59 -4.38 1.11
N TYR A 118 -16.10 -5.31 1.94
CA TYR A 118 -16.88 -6.48 2.34
C TYR A 118 -18.18 -6.08 3.07
N LEU A 119 -18.12 -5.11 3.98
CA LEU A 119 -19.30 -4.58 4.68
C LEU A 119 -20.27 -3.87 3.73
N CYS A 120 -19.76 -3.06 2.79
CA CYS A 120 -20.60 -2.41 1.79
C CYS A 120 -21.33 -3.40 0.88
N ASN A 121 -20.67 -4.50 0.52
CA ASN A 121 -21.23 -5.51 -0.39
C ASN A 121 -22.18 -6.48 0.32
N LYS A 122 -21.84 -6.93 1.54
CA LYS A 122 -22.64 -7.90 2.31
C LYS A 122 -23.77 -7.25 3.12
N GLY A 123 -23.58 -6.00 3.55
CA GLY A 123 -24.41 -5.35 4.56
C GLY A 123 -23.90 -5.62 5.99
N PRO A 124 -24.66 -5.18 7.02
CA PRO A 124 -24.27 -5.32 8.41
C PRO A 124 -24.00 -6.77 8.81
N LEU A 125 -22.93 -6.99 9.57
CA LEU A 125 -22.60 -8.30 10.11
C LEU A 125 -23.47 -8.64 11.32
N SER A 126 -23.73 -9.94 11.51
CA SER A 126 -24.27 -10.41 12.77
C SER A 126 -23.29 -10.14 13.91
N THR A 127 -23.80 -10.00 15.15
CA THR A 127 -22.95 -9.78 16.33
C THR A 127 -21.87 -10.84 16.46
N ALA A 128 -22.19 -12.11 16.18
CA ALA A 128 -21.23 -13.21 16.26
C ALA A 128 -20.06 -13.04 15.26
N GLU A 129 -20.35 -12.69 14.01
CA GLU A 129 -19.31 -12.44 12.99
C GLU A 129 -18.50 -11.18 13.29
N ALA A 130 -19.18 -10.11 13.73
CA ALA A 130 -18.51 -8.85 14.08
C ALA A 130 -17.51 -9.05 15.23
N LEU A 131 -17.85 -9.88 16.22
CA LEU A 131 -16.95 -10.20 17.35
C LEU A 131 -15.66 -10.89 16.89
N VAL A 132 -15.72 -11.74 15.87
CA VAL A 132 -14.52 -12.41 15.33
C VAL A 132 -13.55 -11.38 14.74
N TYR A 133 -14.05 -10.49 13.87
CA TYR A 133 -13.20 -9.42 13.31
C TYR A 133 -12.72 -8.45 14.38
N PHE A 134 -13.57 -8.11 15.35
CA PHE A 134 -13.20 -7.22 16.43
C PHE A 134 -12.09 -7.80 17.31
N GLN A 135 -12.15 -9.10 17.63
CA GLN A 135 -11.07 -9.78 18.34
C GLN A 135 -9.75 -9.70 17.56
N GLN A 136 -9.78 -9.96 16.24
CA GLN A 136 -8.59 -9.84 15.40
C GLN A 136 -7.99 -8.42 15.43
N ILE A 137 -8.84 -7.39 15.44
CA ILE A 137 -8.40 -5.98 15.52
C ILE A 137 -7.81 -5.65 16.90
N ILE A 138 -8.41 -6.14 17.99
CA ILE A 138 -7.95 -5.84 19.35
C ILE A 138 -6.67 -6.60 19.72
N PHE A 139 -6.51 -7.83 19.19
CA PHE A 139 -5.32 -8.63 19.44
C PHE A 139 -4.16 -8.31 18.50
N ALA A 140 -4.38 -7.50 17.46
CA ALA A 140 -3.32 -6.98 16.59
C ALA A 140 -2.35 -6.09 17.38
#